data_AF-A0AAE6G3B8-F1
#
_entry.id   AF-A0AAE6G3B8-F1
#
_cell.length_a   1.000
_cell.length_b   1.000
_cell.length_c   1.000
_cell.angle_alpha   90.00
_cell.angle_beta   90.00
_cell.angle_gamma   90.00
#
_symmetry.space_group_name_H-M   'P 1'
#
loop_
_entity.id
_entity.type
_entity.pdbx_description
1 polymer ?
#
loop_
_entity_poly.entity_id
_entity_poly.type
_entity_poly.pdbx_seq_one_letter_code
_entity_poly.pdbx_strand_id
1 'polypeptide(L)'
;MFGAVRISQLVSALATAIVTLTAAPAFAGIVFFDTTASMRSAAGYPITNTMDVDWAYANRSAEAVCAWAGYARGVYTGAQLGELMGIHCFTEDMVGWQDIPYDVGLSAWWESTVTPIGAQKSFRAEAAAHEECGTGTWGMPYDTGFLTGHHNSVTDNMGLVCINASNSQQKGAYTNDTAFPAMSTGFSLTSPWPAVRSVANQVCQHHGFETGFARGAATSGTAWVLYVWFTCIS
;
A
#
# COMPACT_ATOMS: atom_id res chain seq x y z
N MET A 1 73.77 7.29 24.94
CA MET A 1 72.84 8.31 24.42
C MET A 1 71.57 7.60 23.98
N PHE A 2 70.44 8.01 24.56
CA PHE A 2 69.09 7.49 24.30
C PHE A 2 68.59 7.91 22.92
N GLY A 3 67.76 7.07 22.28
CA GLY A 3 66.95 7.42 21.11
C GLY A 3 65.96 6.31 20.78
N ALA A 4 64.67 6.64 20.80
CA ALA A 4 63.54 5.73 20.99
C ALA A 4 63.00 5.04 19.71
N VAL A 5 62.25 3.96 19.97
CA VAL A 5 61.35 3.16 19.11
C VAL A 5 60.35 4.03 18.33
N ARG A 6 60.03 3.66 17.08
CA ARG A 6 58.64 3.68 16.54
C ARG A 6 58.42 2.61 15.45
N ILE A 7 57.59 1.63 15.79
CA ILE A 7 56.90 0.70 14.88
C ILE A 7 55.78 1.52 14.21
N SER A 8 55.80 1.69 12.89
CA SER A 8 54.67 2.31 12.18
C SER A 8 53.66 1.23 11.79
N GLN A 9 52.65 1.06 12.64
CA GLN A 9 51.37 0.48 12.28
C GLN A 9 50.64 1.40 11.30
N LEU A 10 50.05 0.85 10.25
CA LEU A 10 48.96 1.43 9.44
C LEU A 10 48.27 0.22 8.76
N VAL A 11 47.56 -0.61 9.52
CA VAL A 11 46.12 -0.51 9.83
C VAL A 11 45.29 -0.35 8.56
N SER A 12 44.81 -1.49 8.05
CA SER A 12 43.68 -1.60 7.14
C SER A 12 42.47 -0.91 7.74
N ALA A 13 42.04 0.20 7.14
CA ALA A 13 40.72 0.76 7.41
C ALA A 13 39.72 0.11 6.44
N LEU A 14 39.13 -1.03 6.86
CA LEU A 14 37.82 -1.42 6.36
C LEU A 14 36.86 -0.32 6.81
N ALA A 15 36.40 0.51 5.88
CA ALA A 15 35.30 1.43 6.13
C ALA A 15 34.01 0.62 6.24
N THR A 16 33.76 0.02 7.40
CA THR A 16 32.45 -0.51 7.74
C THR A 16 31.57 0.71 7.97
N ALA A 17 30.78 1.08 6.95
CA ALA A 17 29.68 2.01 7.13
C ALA A 17 28.67 1.36 8.07
N ILE A 18 28.78 1.65 9.36
CA ILE A 18 27.73 1.36 10.34
C ILE A 18 26.62 2.34 9.98
N VAL A 19 25.65 1.89 9.18
CA VAL A 19 24.35 2.55 9.10
C VAL A 19 23.70 2.30 10.45
N THR A 20 23.86 3.24 11.38
CA THR A 20 22.98 3.31 12.55
C THR A 20 21.58 3.59 12.02
N LEU A 21 20.82 2.53 11.73
CA LEU A 21 19.37 2.59 11.69
C LEU A 21 18.91 2.87 13.12
N THR A 22 18.85 4.14 13.49
CA THR A 22 17.99 4.54 14.58
C THR A 22 16.59 4.16 14.14
N ALA A 23 16.01 3.12 14.75
CA ALA A 23 14.58 2.88 14.66
C ALA A 23 13.91 4.20 15.03
N ALA A 24 13.42 4.92 14.02
CA ALA A 24 12.61 6.09 14.27
C ALA A 24 11.45 5.61 15.14
N PRO A 25 11.12 6.27 16.25
CA PRO A 25 9.91 5.92 16.98
C PRO A 25 8.77 5.98 15.97
N ALA A 26 8.02 4.88 15.82
CA ALA A 26 6.84 4.88 14.98
C ALA A 26 5.92 5.98 15.53
N PHE A 27 5.77 7.06 14.78
CA PHE A 27 4.77 8.07 15.09
C PHE A 27 3.41 7.38 14.99
N ALA A 28 2.56 7.54 16.00
CA ALA A 28 1.19 7.05 15.93
C ALA A 28 0.52 7.64 14.68
N GLY A 29 -0.10 6.79 13.87
CA GLY A 29 -0.75 7.22 12.64
C GLY A 29 -0.24 6.54 11.38
N ILE A 30 -0.36 7.29 10.28
CA ILE A 30 0.10 6.92 8.94
C ILE A 30 1.41 7.64 8.68
N VAL A 31 2.45 6.89 8.30
CA VAL A 31 3.74 7.47 7.93
C VAL A 31 4.01 7.23 6.45
N PHE A 32 4.26 8.32 5.73
CA PHE A 32 4.74 8.29 4.35
C PHE A 32 6.26 8.32 4.30
N PHE A 33 6.85 7.48 3.45
CA PHE A 33 8.24 7.65 3.00
C PHE A 33 8.45 6.99 1.64
N ASP A 34 9.57 7.30 1.01
CA ASP A 34 9.99 6.65 -0.23
C ASP A 34 10.88 5.44 0.08
N THR A 35 10.49 4.27 -0.45
CA THR A 35 11.33 3.07 -0.39
C THR A 35 12.39 3.13 -1.49
N THR A 36 13.61 2.72 -1.16
CA THR A 36 14.66 2.48 -2.17
C THR A 36 14.59 1.05 -2.69
N ALA A 37 15.21 0.79 -3.85
CA ALA A 37 15.35 -0.56 -4.38
C ALA A 37 16.05 -1.51 -3.39
N SER A 38 17.03 -1.02 -2.62
CA SER A 38 17.72 -1.82 -1.61
C SER A 38 16.82 -2.20 -0.44
N MET A 39 15.94 -1.30 0.02
CA MET A 39 14.98 -1.62 1.10
C MET A 39 14.02 -2.71 0.66
N ARG A 40 13.46 -2.61 -0.55
CA ARG A 40 12.54 -3.61 -1.09
C ARG A 40 13.23 -4.96 -1.29
N SER A 41 14.45 -4.94 -1.84
CA SER A 41 15.26 -6.16 -1.98
C SER A 41 15.62 -6.80 -0.63
N ALA A 42 15.94 -6.00 0.40
CA ALA A 42 16.23 -6.51 1.74
C ALA A 42 15.00 -7.14 2.41
N ALA A 43 13.81 -6.64 2.09
CA ALA A 43 12.53 -7.22 2.51
C ALA A 43 12.15 -8.50 1.72
N GLY A 44 12.94 -8.90 0.71
CA GLY A 44 12.69 -10.09 -0.12
C GLY A 44 11.90 -9.83 -1.41
N TYR A 45 11.64 -8.57 -1.74
CA TYR A 45 10.82 -8.16 -2.87
C TYR A 45 11.57 -7.15 -3.74
N PRO A 46 12.45 -7.58 -4.67
CA PRO A 46 13.30 -6.69 -5.46
C PRO A 46 12.52 -5.96 -6.59
N ILE A 47 11.46 -5.22 -6.24
CA ILE A 47 10.66 -4.43 -7.16
C ILE A 47 11.50 -3.25 -7.64
N THR A 48 11.72 -3.14 -8.95
CA THR A 48 12.44 -2.03 -9.59
C THR A 48 11.49 -1.09 -10.33
N ASN A 49 10.32 -1.59 -10.74
CA ASN A 49 9.28 -0.85 -11.42
C ASN A 49 7.89 -1.33 -10.95
N THR A 50 7.03 -0.40 -10.55
CA THR A 50 5.67 -0.68 -10.09
C THR A 50 4.82 -1.39 -11.16
N MET A 51 5.11 -1.15 -12.44
CA MET A 51 4.37 -1.72 -13.56
C MET A 51 4.74 -3.19 -13.86
N ASP A 52 5.85 -3.68 -13.32
CA ASP A 52 6.35 -5.03 -13.58
C ASP A 52 5.79 -6.08 -12.60
N VAL A 53 4.99 -5.65 -11.62
CA VAL A 53 4.44 -6.51 -10.58
C VAL A 53 2.94 -6.31 -10.44
N ASP A 54 2.25 -7.37 -10.03
CA ASP A 54 0.84 -7.29 -9.67
C ASP A 54 0.61 -6.66 -8.29
N TRP A 55 -0.66 -6.32 -8.01
CA TRP A 55 -1.04 -5.65 -6.76
C TRP A 55 -0.74 -6.52 -5.53
N ALA A 56 -0.87 -7.85 -5.65
CA ALA A 56 -0.69 -8.75 -4.53
C ALA A 56 0.80 -8.85 -4.16
N TYR A 57 1.69 -8.92 -5.15
CA TYR A 57 3.13 -8.86 -4.95
C TYR A 57 3.56 -7.50 -4.37
N ALA A 58 2.99 -6.41 -4.87
CA ALA A 58 3.22 -5.07 -4.33
C ALA A 58 2.78 -4.96 -2.86
N ASN A 59 1.62 -5.49 -2.49
CA ASN A 59 1.13 -5.43 -1.12
C ASN A 59 1.94 -6.32 -0.17
N ARG A 60 2.31 -7.53 -0.58
CA ARG A 60 3.22 -8.38 0.22
C ARG A 60 4.58 -7.70 0.45
N SER A 61 5.09 -7.00 -0.56
CA SER A 61 6.30 -6.19 -0.42
C SER A 61 6.11 -5.02 0.54
N ALA A 62 4.98 -4.31 0.45
CA ALA A 62 4.69 -3.19 1.34
C ALA A 62 4.60 -3.63 2.81
N GLU A 63 3.92 -4.76 3.08
CA GLU A 63 3.86 -5.38 4.40
C GLU A 63 5.26 -5.70 4.93
N ALA A 64 6.10 -6.35 4.13
CA ALA A 64 7.46 -6.73 4.55
C ALA A 64 8.37 -5.50 4.79
N VAL A 65 8.28 -4.47 3.94
CA VAL A 65 9.08 -3.24 4.12
C VAL A 65 8.62 -2.45 5.35
N CYS A 66 7.31 -2.30 5.56
CA CYS A 66 6.79 -1.59 6.74
C CYS A 66 7.10 -2.36 8.03
N ALA A 67 6.98 -3.69 8.04
CA ALA A 67 7.40 -4.52 9.17
C ALA A 67 8.90 -4.38 9.48
N TRP A 68 9.75 -4.37 8.45
CA TRP A 68 11.19 -4.12 8.61
C TRP A 68 11.49 -2.73 9.18
N ALA A 69 10.65 -1.74 8.85
CA ALA A 69 10.74 -0.38 9.36
C ALA A 69 10.06 -0.17 10.73
N GLY A 70 9.53 -1.22 11.36
CA GLY A 70 8.94 -1.17 12.71
C GLY A 70 7.46 -0.77 12.75
N TYR A 71 6.76 -0.78 11.63
CA TYR A 71 5.32 -0.51 11.54
C TYR A 71 4.52 -1.80 11.46
N ALA A 72 3.23 -1.73 11.80
CA ALA A 72 2.38 -2.90 11.81
C ALA A 72 2.08 -3.39 10.38
N ARG A 73 1.68 -2.49 9.49
CA ARG A 73 1.17 -2.82 8.14
C ARG A 73 1.56 -1.76 7.11
N GLY A 74 1.44 -2.06 5.82
CA GLY A 74 1.94 -1.23 4.74
C GLY A 74 1.22 -1.36 3.41
N VAL A 75 1.11 -0.26 2.67
CA VAL A 75 0.65 -0.26 1.28
C VAL A 75 1.41 0.77 0.44
N TYR A 76 1.75 0.43 -0.80
CA TYR A 76 2.34 1.40 -1.72
C TYR A 76 1.32 2.45 -2.19
N THR A 77 1.81 3.66 -2.46
CA THR A 77 1.00 4.77 -2.98
C THR A 77 0.76 4.67 -4.49
N GLY A 78 1.48 3.77 -5.17
CA GLY A 78 1.52 3.67 -6.63
C GLY A 78 2.37 4.75 -7.31
N ALA A 79 2.90 5.72 -6.56
CA ALA A 79 3.83 6.71 -7.07
C ALA A 79 5.25 6.12 -7.17
N GLN A 80 5.93 6.40 -8.28
CA GLN A 80 7.32 6.05 -8.49
C GLN A 80 8.07 7.21 -9.15
N LEU A 81 9.25 7.54 -8.62
CA LEU A 81 10.19 8.51 -9.20
C LEU A 81 11.59 7.90 -9.24
N GLY A 82 12.04 7.52 -10.43
CA GLY A 82 13.28 6.73 -10.55
C GLY A 82 13.14 5.40 -9.79
N GLU A 83 14.05 5.13 -8.85
CA GLU A 83 14.03 3.92 -8.01
C GLU A 83 13.16 4.04 -6.75
N LEU A 84 12.70 5.26 -6.45
CA LEU A 84 11.92 5.56 -5.26
C LEU A 84 10.46 5.19 -5.48
N MET A 85 9.89 4.42 -4.56
CA MET A 85 8.47 4.08 -4.54
C MET A 85 7.85 4.50 -3.23
N GLY A 86 6.85 5.37 -3.29
CA GLY A 86 6.16 5.88 -2.12
C GLY A 86 5.36 4.80 -1.41
N ILE A 87 5.46 4.73 -0.08
CA ILE A 87 4.75 3.79 0.77
C ILE A 87 4.07 4.51 1.93
N HIS A 88 2.90 4.03 2.33
CA HIS A 88 2.25 4.38 3.59
C HIS A 88 2.38 3.19 4.54
N CYS A 89 2.97 3.42 5.71
CA CYS A 89 3.01 2.45 6.81
C CYS A 89 2.08 2.89 7.95
N PHE A 90 1.43 1.93 8.58
CA PHE A 90 0.42 2.16 9.63
C PHE A 90 0.89 1.60 10.96
N THR A 91 0.60 2.31 12.05
CA THR A 91 0.82 1.83 13.42
C THR A 91 -0.28 0.87 13.88
N GLU A 92 0.04 0.04 14.87
CA GLU A 92 -0.82 -1.05 15.36
C GLU A 92 -2.17 -0.57 15.91
N ASP A 93 -2.23 0.66 16.43
CA ASP A 93 -3.46 1.29 16.93
C ASP A 93 -4.45 1.70 15.83
N MET A 94 -3.99 1.81 14.57
CA MET A 94 -4.85 2.14 13.43
C MET A 94 -5.42 0.92 12.72
N VAL A 95 -4.81 -0.26 12.87
CA VAL A 95 -5.07 -1.40 11.98
C VAL A 95 -5.46 -2.67 12.73
N GLY A 96 -6.41 -3.40 12.16
CA GLY A 96 -6.78 -4.75 12.57
C GLY A 96 -6.46 -5.76 11.48
N TRP A 97 -6.00 -6.95 11.87
CA TRP A 97 -5.85 -8.09 10.95
C TRP A 97 -7.07 -9.00 10.98
N GLN A 98 -7.47 -9.50 9.82
CA GLN A 98 -8.47 -10.54 9.68
C GLN A 98 -8.02 -11.57 8.63
N ASP A 99 -8.24 -12.83 8.92
CA ASP A 99 -8.21 -13.89 7.91
C ASP A 99 -9.61 -14.00 7.32
N ILE A 100 -9.76 -13.67 6.05
CA ILE A 100 -11.03 -13.82 5.33
C ILE A 100 -10.96 -15.03 4.40
N PRO A 101 -12.08 -15.76 4.18
CA PRO A 101 -12.12 -16.82 3.18
C PRO A 101 -11.71 -16.30 1.80
N TYR A 102 -10.92 -17.10 1.06
CA TYR A 102 -10.43 -16.73 -0.28
C TYR A 102 -11.59 -16.45 -1.25
N ASP A 103 -12.70 -17.16 -1.11
CA ASP A 103 -13.91 -17.06 -1.93
C ASP A 103 -14.82 -15.86 -1.60
N VAL A 104 -14.82 -15.37 -0.36
CA VAL A 104 -15.47 -14.11 0.00
C VAL A 104 -14.81 -12.96 -0.77
N GLY A 105 -13.48 -13.00 -0.85
CA GLY A 105 -12.69 -12.17 -1.74
C GLY A 105 -12.90 -12.42 -3.24
N LEU A 106 -13.72 -13.40 -3.67
CA LEU A 106 -14.12 -13.68 -5.06
C LEU A 106 -15.58 -13.24 -5.39
N SER A 107 -16.33 -12.73 -4.41
CA SER A 107 -17.72 -12.27 -4.63
C SER A 107 -17.82 -10.82 -5.13
N ALA A 108 -16.78 -10.01 -4.91
CA ALA A 108 -16.64 -8.65 -5.42
C ALA A 108 -16.23 -8.60 -6.91
N TRP A 109 -17.12 -9.02 -7.80
CA TRP A 109 -17.00 -8.83 -9.26
C TRP A 109 -15.72 -9.46 -9.87
N TRP A 110 -15.42 -10.73 -9.62
CA TRP A 110 -14.22 -11.36 -10.19
C TRP A 110 -14.57 -12.15 -11.44
N GLU A 111 -13.76 -12.04 -12.50
CA GLU A 111 -13.91 -12.93 -13.66
C GLU A 111 -13.43 -14.33 -13.24
N SER A 112 -14.38 -15.17 -12.82
CA SER A 112 -14.27 -16.61 -12.54
C SER A 112 -13.44 -17.06 -11.32
N THR A 113 -13.81 -18.23 -10.81
CA THR A 113 -13.28 -18.95 -9.64
C THR A 113 -11.85 -19.51 -9.82
N VAL A 114 -11.11 -19.08 -10.84
CA VAL A 114 -9.79 -19.66 -11.20
C VAL A 114 -8.70 -18.59 -11.36
N THR A 115 -8.99 -17.33 -11.08
CA THR A 115 -8.02 -16.24 -11.27
C THR A 115 -7.04 -16.18 -10.09
N PRO A 116 -5.71 -16.33 -10.30
CA PRO A 116 -4.72 -16.14 -9.24
C PRO A 116 -4.85 -14.75 -8.60
N ILE A 117 -4.55 -14.64 -7.30
CA ILE A 117 -4.70 -13.38 -6.53
C ILE A 117 -4.01 -12.17 -7.20
N GLY A 118 -2.93 -12.34 -7.96
CA GLY A 118 -2.28 -11.23 -8.69
C GLY A 118 -3.01 -10.80 -9.97
N ALA A 119 -3.75 -11.71 -10.61
CA ALA A 119 -4.50 -11.44 -11.84
C ALA A 119 -5.87 -10.77 -11.57
N GLN A 120 -6.22 -10.64 -10.31
CA GLN A 120 -7.33 -9.85 -9.79
C GLN A 120 -7.16 -8.34 -10.09
N LYS A 121 -8.24 -7.66 -10.46
CA LYS A 121 -8.25 -6.20 -10.72
C LYS A 121 -8.05 -5.46 -9.39
N SER A 122 -6.99 -4.66 -9.29
CA SER A 122 -6.61 -3.92 -8.07
C SER A 122 -7.72 -3.03 -7.51
N PHE A 123 -8.44 -2.29 -8.37
CA PHE A 123 -9.59 -1.48 -7.95
C PHE A 123 -10.64 -2.31 -7.20
N ARG A 124 -10.88 -3.55 -7.65
CA ARG A 124 -11.85 -4.46 -7.05
C ARG A 124 -11.33 -5.04 -5.74
N ALA A 125 -10.02 -5.33 -5.65
CA ALA A 125 -9.39 -5.77 -4.40
C ALA A 125 -9.58 -4.73 -3.28
N GLU A 126 -9.43 -3.44 -3.58
CA GLU A 126 -9.66 -2.38 -2.61
C GLU A 126 -11.14 -2.19 -2.25
N ALA A 127 -12.03 -2.21 -3.25
CA ALA A 127 -13.46 -2.12 -3.01
C ALA A 127 -13.96 -3.30 -2.15
N ALA A 128 -13.47 -4.52 -2.41
CA ALA A 128 -13.77 -5.70 -1.61
C ALA A 128 -13.25 -5.55 -0.17
N ALA A 129 -12.01 -5.09 0.00
CA ALA A 129 -11.46 -4.83 1.33
C ALA A 129 -12.30 -3.79 2.10
N HIS A 130 -12.84 -2.78 1.41
CA HIS A 130 -13.80 -1.86 2.03
C HIS A 130 -15.09 -2.57 2.44
N GLU A 131 -15.68 -3.42 1.62
CA GLU A 131 -16.92 -4.14 1.96
C GLU A 131 -16.72 -5.09 3.16
N GLU A 132 -15.58 -5.77 3.22
CA GLU A 132 -15.25 -6.68 4.32
C GLU A 132 -14.92 -5.94 5.63
N CYS A 133 -14.27 -4.77 5.53
CA CYS A 133 -13.93 -3.95 6.69
C CYS A 133 -15.06 -3.01 7.13
N GLY A 134 -15.96 -2.62 6.23
CA GLY A 134 -16.95 -1.56 6.38
C GLY A 134 -18.09 -1.90 7.33
N THR A 135 -18.59 -0.88 8.02
CA THR A 135 -19.54 -0.96 9.13
C THR A 135 -20.82 -1.73 8.79
N GLY A 136 -20.98 -2.91 9.41
CA GLY A 136 -22.24 -3.65 9.47
C GLY A 136 -22.08 -5.13 9.76
N THR A 137 -20.96 -5.74 9.37
CA THR A 137 -20.89 -7.20 9.37
C THR A 137 -20.52 -7.81 10.73
N TRP A 138 -19.81 -7.11 11.62
CA TRP A 138 -19.33 -7.70 12.89
C TRP A 138 -19.15 -6.75 14.08
N GLY A 139 -19.72 -5.54 14.06
CA GLY A 139 -19.63 -4.60 15.19
C GLY A 139 -18.23 -4.01 15.45
N MET A 140 -17.34 -4.04 14.46
CA MET A 140 -15.98 -3.52 14.53
C MET A 140 -15.89 -2.05 14.07
N PRO A 141 -14.99 -1.21 14.63
CA PRO A 141 -14.88 0.23 14.34
C PRO A 141 -14.07 0.56 13.06
N TYR A 142 -14.07 -0.33 12.08
CA TYR A 142 -13.30 -0.17 10.84
C TYR A 142 -14.19 0.36 9.70
N ASP A 143 -13.62 1.16 8.79
CA ASP A 143 -14.35 1.72 7.63
C ASP A 143 -13.80 1.22 6.30
N THR A 144 -12.50 0.97 6.20
CA THR A 144 -11.88 0.48 4.96
C THR A 144 -10.65 -0.36 5.26
N GLY A 145 -9.95 -0.82 4.24
CA GLY A 145 -8.81 -1.68 4.39
C GLY A 145 -8.13 -2.01 3.06
N PHE A 146 -7.21 -2.97 3.13
CA PHE A 146 -6.56 -3.53 1.96
C PHE A 146 -6.25 -5.01 2.18
N LEU A 147 -6.30 -5.78 1.09
CA LEU A 147 -5.81 -7.15 1.07
C LEU A 147 -4.28 -7.14 1.03
N THR A 148 -3.65 -8.00 1.81
CA THR A 148 -2.18 -8.09 1.88
C THR A 148 -1.55 -8.80 0.68
N GLY A 149 -2.37 -9.47 -0.13
CA GLY A 149 -1.89 -10.34 -1.20
C GLY A 149 -1.34 -11.68 -0.70
N HIS A 150 -1.36 -11.97 0.60
CA HIS A 150 -1.07 -13.30 1.14
C HIS A 150 -2.30 -14.21 1.03
N HIS A 151 -2.09 -15.43 0.50
CA HIS A 151 -3.07 -16.52 0.48
C HIS A 151 -2.47 -17.73 1.19
N ASN A 152 -3.14 -18.21 2.23
CA ASN A 152 -2.81 -19.45 2.90
C ASN A 152 -3.57 -20.60 2.24
N SER A 153 -2.89 -21.40 1.43
CA SER A 153 -3.50 -22.52 0.70
C SER A 153 -3.97 -23.68 1.58
N VAL A 154 -3.57 -23.70 2.87
CA VAL A 154 -3.99 -24.75 3.82
C VAL A 154 -5.35 -24.42 4.42
N THR A 155 -5.56 -23.17 4.81
CA THR A 155 -6.83 -22.69 5.38
C THR A 155 -7.75 -22.07 4.34
N ASP A 156 -7.26 -21.91 3.11
CA ASP A 156 -7.89 -21.17 2.01
C ASP A 156 -8.34 -19.76 2.40
N ASN A 157 -7.49 -19.06 3.17
CA ASN A 157 -7.77 -17.71 3.65
C ASN A 157 -6.80 -16.68 3.06
N MET A 158 -7.27 -15.44 2.92
CA MET A 158 -6.47 -14.27 2.60
C MET A 158 -6.31 -13.35 3.80
N GLY A 159 -5.17 -12.68 3.88
CA GLY A 159 -4.94 -11.64 4.87
C GLY A 159 -5.59 -10.32 4.47
N LEU A 160 -6.49 -9.82 5.31
CA LEU A 160 -7.13 -8.51 5.21
C LEU A 160 -6.64 -7.61 6.34
N VAL A 161 -6.25 -6.38 5.99
CA VAL A 161 -5.94 -5.32 6.95
C VAL A 161 -7.09 -4.32 6.93
N CYS A 162 -7.75 -4.14 8.07
CA CYS A 162 -8.79 -3.12 8.24
C CYS A 162 -8.25 -1.92 9.00
N ILE A 163 -8.67 -0.73 8.61
CA ILE A 163 -8.19 0.56 9.12
C ILE A 163 -9.32 1.24 9.88
N ASN A 164 -8.99 1.71 11.09
CA ASN A 164 -9.94 2.28 12.04
C ASN A 164 -10.57 3.56 11.47
N ALA A 165 -11.91 3.61 11.52
CA ALA A 165 -12.78 4.63 10.95
C ALA A 165 -12.77 5.98 11.66
N SER A 166 -12.03 6.10 12.78
CA SER A 166 -12.12 7.28 13.66
C SER A 166 -11.91 8.61 12.92
N ASN A 167 -11.11 8.61 11.84
CA ASN A 167 -10.94 9.76 10.95
C ASN A 167 -10.97 9.37 9.45
N SER A 168 -12.03 8.70 9.01
CA SER A 168 -12.24 8.44 7.58
C SER A 168 -13.38 9.26 6.97
N GLN A 169 -13.25 9.63 5.69
CA GLN A 169 -14.33 10.26 4.93
C GLN A 169 -14.37 9.75 3.49
N GLN A 170 -15.58 9.57 2.97
CA GLN A 170 -15.78 9.32 1.56
C GLN A 170 -15.56 10.59 0.75
N LYS A 171 -14.69 10.52 -0.26
CA LYS A 171 -14.53 11.53 -1.31
C LYS A 171 -14.67 10.86 -2.68
N GLY A 172 -14.73 11.65 -3.74
CA GLY A 172 -14.81 11.11 -5.07
C GLY A 172 -14.52 12.13 -6.15
N ALA A 173 -14.30 11.64 -7.35
CA ALA A 173 -13.97 12.43 -8.52
C ALA A 173 -14.48 11.73 -9.79
N TYR A 174 -14.68 12.52 -10.85
CA TYR A 174 -15.03 11.97 -12.15
C TYR A 174 -13.78 11.49 -12.89
N THR A 175 -13.88 10.43 -13.69
CA THR A 175 -12.73 9.88 -14.45
C THR A 175 -12.14 10.85 -15.49
N ASN A 176 -12.81 11.96 -15.77
CA ASN A 176 -12.35 13.04 -16.63
C ASN A 176 -12.01 14.34 -15.87
N ASP A 177 -11.96 14.30 -14.54
CA ASP A 177 -11.69 15.46 -13.72
C ASP A 177 -10.22 15.88 -13.82
N THR A 178 -9.98 17.05 -14.42
CA THR A 178 -8.64 17.58 -14.68
C THR A 178 -7.92 18.08 -13.43
N ALA A 179 -8.60 18.19 -12.29
CA ALA A 179 -7.94 18.48 -11.01
C ALA A 179 -7.02 17.33 -10.56
N PHE A 180 -7.23 16.12 -11.11
CA PHE A 180 -6.50 14.91 -10.76
C PHE A 180 -5.81 14.33 -12.01
N PRO A 181 -4.52 14.64 -12.25
CA PRO A 181 -3.81 14.19 -13.43
C PRO A 181 -3.85 12.67 -13.65
N ALA A 182 -3.63 11.86 -12.61
CA ALA A 182 -3.66 10.39 -12.77
C ALA A 182 -5.05 9.84 -13.09
N MET A 183 -6.10 10.60 -12.80
CA MET A 183 -7.48 10.23 -13.14
C MET A 183 -7.80 10.62 -14.58
N SER A 184 -7.54 11.87 -14.95
CA SER A 184 -7.89 12.42 -16.27
C SER A 184 -7.07 11.85 -17.45
N THR A 185 -5.92 11.21 -17.21
CA THR A 185 -5.11 10.55 -18.25
C THR A 185 -5.54 9.13 -18.59
N GLY A 186 -6.86 8.85 -18.59
CA GLY A 186 -7.40 7.54 -19.01
C GLY A 186 -7.51 6.50 -17.90
N PHE A 187 -7.73 6.92 -16.66
CA PHE A 187 -8.07 5.99 -15.58
C PHE A 187 -9.36 5.21 -15.88
N SER A 188 -9.35 3.92 -15.55
CA SER A 188 -10.51 3.04 -15.61
C SER A 188 -10.50 2.06 -14.44
N LEU A 189 -11.62 1.39 -14.19
CA LEU A 189 -11.70 0.37 -13.14
C LEU A 189 -10.85 -0.88 -13.42
N THR A 190 -10.24 -0.97 -14.60
CA THR A 190 -9.29 -2.02 -15.00
C THR A 190 -7.85 -1.51 -15.07
N SER A 191 -7.60 -0.27 -14.64
CA SER A 191 -6.26 0.29 -14.58
C SER A 191 -5.36 -0.54 -13.67
N PRO A 192 -4.05 -0.60 -13.97
CA PRO A 192 -3.10 -1.34 -13.13
C PRO A 192 -3.05 -0.74 -11.72
N TRP A 193 -2.62 -1.55 -10.76
CA TRP A 193 -2.56 -1.17 -9.35
C TRP A 193 -1.84 0.17 -9.05
N PRO A 194 -0.74 0.56 -9.72
CA PRO A 194 -0.08 1.82 -9.41
C PRO A 194 -0.97 3.01 -9.76
N ALA A 195 -1.74 2.90 -10.85
CA ALA A 195 -2.68 3.93 -11.25
C ALA A 195 -3.86 4.04 -10.28
N VAL A 196 -4.42 2.91 -9.83
CA VAL A 196 -5.48 2.88 -8.80
C VAL A 196 -5.02 3.56 -7.51
N ARG A 197 -3.86 3.16 -6.99
CA ARG A 197 -3.29 3.76 -5.78
C ARG A 197 -2.95 5.24 -5.98
N SER A 198 -2.35 5.61 -7.10
CA SER A 198 -1.95 7.01 -7.34
C SER A 198 -3.16 7.94 -7.40
N VAL A 199 -4.23 7.50 -8.05
CA VAL A 199 -5.51 8.22 -8.09
C VAL A 199 -6.13 8.34 -6.71
N ALA A 200 -6.23 7.24 -5.95
CA ALA A 200 -6.81 7.27 -4.61
C ALA A 200 -6.07 8.27 -3.70
N ASN A 201 -4.73 8.24 -3.74
CA ASN A 201 -3.92 9.17 -2.97
C ASN A 201 -4.06 10.62 -3.45
N GLN A 202 -4.05 10.88 -4.77
CA GLN A 202 -4.24 12.23 -5.29
C GLN A 202 -5.58 12.85 -4.88
N VAL A 203 -6.68 12.10 -5.00
CA VAL A 203 -8.01 12.58 -4.61
C VAL A 203 -8.07 12.85 -3.11
N CYS A 204 -7.57 11.94 -2.28
CA CYS A 204 -7.64 12.09 -0.84
C CYS A 204 -6.72 13.20 -0.30
N GLN A 205 -5.49 13.30 -0.81
CA GLN A 205 -4.54 14.35 -0.45
C GLN A 205 -5.03 15.73 -0.87
N HIS A 206 -5.69 15.85 -2.03
CA HIS A 206 -6.35 17.09 -2.43
C HIS A 206 -7.40 17.56 -1.41
N HIS A 207 -8.06 16.63 -0.73
CA HIS A 207 -9.03 16.91 0.33
C HIS A 207 -8.43 16.97 1.74
N GLY A 208 -7.10 16.94 1.89
CA GLY A 208 -6.41 17.09 3.17
C GLY A 208 -6.28 15.81 3.99
N PHE A 209 -6.40 14.64 3.37
CA PHE A 209 -6.18 13.33 4.01
C PHE A 209 -4.80 12.77 3.64
N GLU A 210 -4.24 11.89 4.48
CA GLU A 210 -2.92 11.31 4.26
C GLU A 210 -2.92 10.30 3.10
N THR A 211 -3.95 9.46 3.03
CA THR A 211 -4.08 8.37 2.06
C THR A 211 -5.54 8.07 1.73
N GLY A 212 -5.76 7.19 0.75
CA GLY A 212 -7.08 6.64 0.48
C GLY A 212 -7.06 5.28 -0.19
N PHE A 213 -8.25 4.67 -0.29
CA PHE A 213 -8.50 3.39 -0.94
C PHE A 213 -9.75 3.49 -1.82
N ALA A 214 -9.72 2.86 -2.98
CA ALA A 214 -10.87 2.78 -3.86
C ALA A 214 -12.02 2.06 -3.15
N ARG A 215 -13.20 2.66 -3.24
CA ARG A 215 -14.42 2.18 -2.58
C ARG A 215 -15.42 1.62 -3.59
N GLY A 216 -15.60 2.31 -4.70
CA GLY A 216 -16.59 1.93 -5.71
C GLY A 216 -16.71 2.98 -6.81
N ALA A 217 -17.59 2.73 -7.77
CA ALA A 217 -17.86 3.69 -8.84
C ALA A 217 -19.31 3.58 -9.33
N ALA A 218 -19.81 4.67 -9.92
CA ALA A 218 -21.11 4.71 -10.59
C ALA A 218 -21.03 5.45 -11.93
N THR A 219 -22.04 5.22 -12.77
CA THR A 219 -22.20 5.95 -14.02
C THR A 219 -22.49 7.41 -13.74
N SER A 220 -21.83 8.32 -14.47
CA SER A 220 -22.04 9.77 -14.32
C SER A 220 -23.22 10.32 -15.13
N GLY A 221 -23.84 9.50 -15.98
CA GLY A 221 -24.75 9.95 -17.03
C GLY A 221 -24.05 10.51 -18.28
N THR A 222 -22.74 10.74 -18.23
CA THR A 222 -21.90 11.05 -19.39
C THR A 222 -21.24 9.79 -19.92
N ALA A 223 -21.28 9.58 -21.24
CA ALA A 223 -20.68 8.41 -21.87
C ALA A 223 -19.19 8.30 -21.52
N TRP A 224 -18.76 7.11 -21.10
CA TRP A 224 -17.36 6.79 -20.75
C TRP A 224 -16.78 7.53 -19.53
N VAL A 225 -17.62 8.25 -18.79
CA VAL A 225 -17.21 8.94 -17.55
C VAL A 225 -17.88 8.26 -16.36
N LEU A 226 -17.07 7.86 -15.39
CA LEU A 226 -17.55 7.31 -14.12
C LEU A 226 -17.32 8.33 -13.01
N TYR A 227 -18.18 8.31 -11.99
CA TYR A 227 -17.87 8.90 -10.70
C TYR A 227 -17.28 7.83 -9.81
N VAL A 228 -16.09 8.05 -9.27
CA VAL A 228 -15.35 7.07 -8.48
C VAL A 228 -15.26 7.56 -7.04
N TRP A 229 -15.57 6.68 -6.09
CA TRP A 229 -15.48 6.95 -4.66
C TRP A 229 -14.22 6.35 -4.06
N PHE A 230 -13.67 7.07 -3.10
CA PHE A 230 -12.54 6.67 -2.28
C PHE A 230 -12.88 6.87 -0.81
N THR A 231 -12.42 5.96 0.04
CA THR A 231 -12.38 6.19 1.49
C THR A 231 -11.03 6.81 1.81
N CYS A 232 -11.04 8.07 2.22
CA CYS A 232 -9.86 8.85 2.59
C CYS A 232 -9.63 8.78 4.10
N ILE A 233 -8.37 8.69 4.52
CA ILE A 233 -7.98 8.41 5.91
C ILE A 233 -6.89 9.40 6.34
N SER A 234 -7.00 9.88 7.57
CA SER A 234 -5.96 10.65 8.28
C SER A 234 -5.51 9.97 9.56
#